data_AF-A0A9E4HCE3-F1
#
_entry.id   AF-A0A9E4HCE3-F1
#
_cell.length_a   1.000
_cell.length_b   1.000
_cell.length_c   1.000
_cell.angle_alpha   90.00
_cell.angle_beta   90.00
_cell.angle_gamma   90.00
#
_symmetry.space_group_name_H-M   'P 1'
#
loop_
_entity.id
_entity.type
_entity.pdbx_description
1 polymer ?
#
loop_
_entity_poly.entity_id
_entity_poly.type
_entity_poly.pdbx_seq_one_letter_code
_entity_poly.pdbx_strand_id
1 'polypeptide(L)' 'MIHHSDRGVQYCCHAYTDFLDSRGVQMSMTQYGDVYQNAVAERVNGIVKID' A
#
# COMPACT_ATOMS: atom_id res chain seq x y z
N MET A 1 3.94 -14.46 2.07
CA MET A 1 3.39 -13.21 2.64
C MET A 1 3.17 -12.24 1.48
N ILE A 2 2.03 -11.54 1.43
CA ILE A 2 1.73 -10.56 0.38
C ILE A 2 1.61 -9.18 1.04
N HIS A 3 2.35 -8.20 0.56
CA HIS A 3 2.19 -6.79 0.93
C HIS A 3 1.27 -6.12 -0.08
N HIS A 4 0.05 -5.77 0.37
CA HIS A 4 -0.90 -5.01 -0.45
C HIS A 4 -0.84 -3.53 -0.09
N SER A 5 -0.59 -2.66 -1.07
CA SER A 5 -0.46 -1.21 -0.89
C SER A 5 -1.19 -0.43 -2.00
N ASP A 6 -1.34 0.88 -1.80
CA ASP A 6 -1.66 1.76 -2.92
C ASP A 6 -0.43 1.96 -3.86
N ARG A 7 -0.62 2.72 -4.94
CA ARG A 7 0.45 3.12 -5.88
C ARG A 7 1.15 4.42 -5.50
N GLY A 8 1.24 4.72 -4.21
CA GLY A 8 1.99 5.87 -3.71
C GLY A 8 3.46 5.78 -4.11
N VAL A 9 4.08 6.93 -4.36
CA VAL A 9 5.50 7.02 -4.80
C VAL A 9 6.46 6.31 -3.85
N GLN A 10 6.14 6.27 -2.56
CA GLN A 10 6.91 5.55 -1.55
C GLN A 10 6.88 4.02 -1.73
N TYR A 11 5.78 3.46 -2.23
CA TYR A 11 5.64 2.02 -2.46
C TYR A 11 6.14 1.62 -3.84
N CYS A 12 6.10 2.53 -4.82
CA CYS A 12 6.60 2.30 -6.16
C CYS A 12 8.12 2.56 -6.32
N CYS A 13 8.83 3.00 -5.28
CA CYS A 13 10.25 3.30 -5.39
C CYS A 13 11.10 2.02 -5.34
N HIS A 14 12.24 2.03 -6.05
CA HIS A 14 13.14 0.87 -6.13
C HIS A 14 13.63 0.42 -4.75
N ALA A 15 14.00 1.36 -3.88
CA ALA A 15 14.45 1.03 -2.53
C ALA A 15 13.42 0.20 -1.74
N TYR A 16 12.13 0.47 -1.94
CA TYR A 16 11.05 -0.25 -1.26
C TYR A 16 10.76 -1.60 -1.93
N THR A 17 10.72 -1.66 -3.25
CA THR A 17 10.50 -2.91 -3.99
C THR A 17 11.63 -3.91 -3.73
N ASP A 18 12.87 -3.44 -3.76
CA ASP A 18 14.07 -4.27 -3.57
C ASP A 18 14.13 -4.81 -2.13
N PHE A 19 13.72 -4.00 -1.15
CA PHE A 19 13.60 -4.42 0.23
C PHE A 19 12.60 -5.56 0.41
N LEU A 20 11.42 -5.47 -0.21
CA LEU A 20 10.40 -6.52 -0.12
C LEU A 20 10.81 -7.79 -0.87
N ASP A 21 11.42 -7.65 -2.03
CA ASP A 21 11.95 -8.76 -2.82
C ASP A 21 13.04 -9.52 -2.06
N SER A 22 13.98 -8.81 -1.41
CA SER A 22 15.03 -9.41 -0.58
C SER A 22 14.50 -10.24 0.60
N ARG A 23 13.23 -10.03 0.99
CA ARG A 23 12.55 -10.75 2.07
C ARG A 23 11.56 -11.79 1.57
N GLY A 24 11.47 -12.01 0.25
CA GLY A 24 10.51 -12.93 -0.36
C GLY A 24 9.05 -12.52 -0.16
N VAL A 25 8.79 -11.21 0.00
CA VAL A 25 7.44 -10.68 0.16
C VAL A 25 6.91 -10.27 -1.21
N GLN A 26 5.80 -10.89 -1.62
CA GLN A 26 5.16 -10.55 -2.88
C GLN A 26 4.40 -9.24 -2.77
N MET A 27 4.54 -8.37 -3.77
CA MET A 27 3.89 -7.07 -3.81
C MET A 27 2.59 -7.12 -4.62
N SER A 28 1.54 -6.49 -4.10
CA SER A 28 0.27 -6.27 -4.78
C SER A 28 -0.11 -4.81 -4.62
N MET A 29 -0.26 -4.07 -5.72
CA MET A 29 -0.64 -2.66 -5.67
C MET A 29 -2.04 -2.44 -6.26
N THR A 30 -2.76 -1.46 -5.74
CA THR A 30 -4.03 -1.02 -6.34
C THR A 30 -3.85 -0.57 -7.79
N GLN A 31 -4.85 -0.76 -8.64
CA GLN A 31 -4.80 -0.22 -10.01
C GLN A 31 -5.15 1.27 -10.02
N TYR A 32 -4.74 1.98 -11.06
CA TYR A 32 -4.99 3.41 -11.21
C TYR A 32 -6.50 3.69 -11.12
N GLY A 33 -6.92 4.51 -10.15
CA GLY A 33 -8.30 4.93 -9.98
C GLY A 33 -9.21 3.99 -9.16
N ASP A 34 -8.69 2.91 -8.58
CA ASP A 34 -9.50 2.03 -7.73
C ASP A 34 -9.60 2.56 -6.29
N VAL A 35 -10.44 3.59 -6.13
CA VAL A 35 -10.78 4.21 -4.83
C VAL A 35 -11.39 3.23 -3.83
N TYR A 36 -11.95 2.10 -4.29
CA TYR A 36 -12.58 1.12 -3.41
C TYR A 36 -11.56 0.30 -2.62
N GLN A 37 -10.41 0.02 -3.21
CA GLN A 37 -9.32 -0.69 -2.51
C GLN A 37 -8.75 0.14 -1.36
N ASN A 38 -8.65 1.47 -1.55
CA ASN A 38 -8.14 2.38 -0.51
C ASN A 38 -9.21 2.78 0.52
N ALA A 39 -10.50 2.51 0.27
CA ALA A 39 -11.59 2.95 1.16
C ALA A 39 -11.49 2.39 2.58
N VAL A 40 -10.93 1.18 2.75
CA VAL A 40 -10.71 0.58 4.07
C VAL A 40 -9.61 1.32 4.83
N ALA A 41 -8.50 1.63 4.16
CA ALA A 41 -7.39 2.38 4.76
C ALA A 41 -7.82 3.81 5.12
N GLU A 42 -8.54 4.50 4.25
CA GLU A 42 -9.08 5.84 4.52
C GLU A 42 -10.08 5.84 5.70
N ARG A 43 -10.92 4.81 5.82
CA ARG A 43 -11.81 4.67 6.98
C ARG A 43 -11.03 4.58 8.29
N VAL A 44 -10.01 3.74 8.35
CA VAL A 44 -9.17 3.60 9.56
C VAL A 44 -8.45 4.90 9.86
N ASN A 45 -7.87 5.56 8.85
CA ASN A 45 -7.23 6.86 9.00
C ASN A 45 -8.20 7.92 9.52
N GLY A 46 -9.46 7.91 9.08
CA GLY A 46 -10.49 8.83 9.57
C GLY A 46 -10.79 8.64 11.05
N ILE A 47 -10.84 7.40 11.53
CA ILE A 47 -11.02 7.10 12.96
C ILE A 47 -9.82 7.62 13.77
N VAL A 48 -8.60 7.27 13.35
CA VAL A 48 -7.37 7.62 14.08
C VAL A 48 -7.08 9.11 14.11
N LYS A 49 -7.51 9.88 13.08
CA LYS A 49 -7.27 11.32 12.99
C LYS A 49 -8.31 12.18 13.74
N ILE A 50 -9.43 11.59 14.17
CA ILE A 50 -10.49 12.30 14.91
C ILE A 50 -10.25 12.25 16.42
N ASP A 51 -9.50 11.25 16.90
CA ASP A 51 -8.92 11.21 18.26
C ASP A 51 -7.66 12.07 18.38
#